data_AF-A0A944HZA6-F1
#
_entry.id   AF-A0A944HZA6-F1
#
_cell.length_a   1.000
_cell.length_b   1.000
_cell.length_c   1.000
_cell.angle_alpha   90.00
_cell.angle_beta   90.00
_cell.angle_gamma   90.00
#
_symmetry.space_group_name_H-M   'P 1'
#
loop_
_entity.id
_entity.type
_entity.pdbx_description
1 polymer ?
#
loop_
_entity_poly.entity_id
_entity_poly.type
_entity_poly.pdbx_seq_one_letter_code
_entity_poly.pdbx_strand_id
1 'polypeptide(L)' 'MSPVDLPVRTALPALARALDERGVAVLCAPPGTGKTTLVPLVLAGLAGDGPRRRVVVAEPRRIAARAAA' A
#
# COMPACT_ATOMS: atom_id res chain seq x y z
N MET A 1 -9.45 19.76 -4.64
CA MET A 1 -10.02 18.56 -4.00
C MET A 1 -9.29 17.37 -4.60
N SER A 2 -8.20 16.90 -3.97
CA SER A 2 -7.31 15.90 -4.55
C SER A 2 -8.02 14.53 -4.59
N PRO A 3 -7.83 13.72 -5.64
CA PRO A 3 -8.69 12.58 -5.92
C PRO A 3 -8.55 11.50 -4.84
N VAL A 4 -9.69 11.19 -4.21
CA VAL A 4 -9.96 10.05 -3.30
C VAL A 4 -8.99 9.91 -2.13
N ASP A 5 -9.36 10.50 -0.99
CA ASP A 5 -8.67 10.29 0.28
C ASP A 5 -9.04 8.90 0.85
N LEU A 6 -8.29 7.88 0.46
CA LEU A 6 -8.53 6.50 0.88
C LEU A 6 -8.23 6.34 2.38
N PRO A 7 -9.11 5.69 3.18
CA PRO A 7 -8.94 5.55 4.63
C PRO A 7 -7.60 4.98 5.09
N VAL A 8 -6.96 4.13 4.27
CA VAL A 8 -5.66 3.53 4.59
C VAL A 8 -4.51 4.56 4.68
N ARG A 9 -4.68 5.78 4.17
CA ARG A 9 -3.64 6.85 4.21
C ARG A 9 -3.14 7.13 5.62
N THR A 10 -4.02 7.08 6.60
CA THR A 10 -3.68 7.34 8.01
C THR A 10 -2.67 6.33 8.57
N ALA A 11 -2.60 5.12 8.00
CA ALA A 11 -1.68 4.07 8.42
C ALA A 11 -0.30 4.14 7.74
N LEU A 12 -0.14 4.92 6.65
CA LEU A 12 1.09 4.95 5.86
C LEU A 12 2.33 5.41 6.64
N PRO A 13 2.27 6.45 7.49
CA PRO A 13 3.45 6.88 8.26
C PRO A 13 3.95 5.79 9.21
N ALA A 14 3.02 5.12 9.92
CA ALA A 14 3.37 4.03 10.83
C ALA A 14 3.92 2.81 10.08
N LEU A 15 3.35 2.50 8.91
CA LEU A 15 3.82 1.42 8.05
C LEU A 15 5.24 1.68 7.53
N ALA A 16 5.51 2.88 7.02
CA ALA A 16 6.83 3.26 6.52
C ALA A 16 7.90 3.13 7.63
N ARG A 17 7.60 3.69 8.80
CA ARG A 17 8.48 3.60 9.97
C ARG A 17 8.77 2.14 10.37
N ALA A 18 7.75 1.29 10.42
CA ALA A 18 7.94 -0.12 10.76
C ALA A 18 8.81 -0.85 9.72
N LEU A 19 8.63 -0.57 8.43
CA LEU A 19 9.45 -1.13 7.37
C LEU A 19 10.90 -0.62 7.41
N ASP A 20 11.12 0.65 7.71
CA ASP A 20 12.47 1.23 7.81
C ASP A 20 13.22 0.68 9.04
N GLU A 21 12.54 0.53 10.19
CA GLU A 21 13.15 0.06 11.43
C GLU A 21 13.35 -1.46 11.47
N ARG A 22 12.43 -2.24 10.89
CA ARG A 22 12.37 -3.70 11.08
C ARG A 22 12.44 -4.50 9.78
N GLY A 23 12.30 -3.87 8.62
CA GLY A 23 12.22 -4.53 7.32
C GLY A 23 10.91 -5.29 7.07
N VAL A 24 9.98 -5.31 8.03
CA VAL A 24 8.71 -6.06 7.95
C VAL A 24 7.61 -5.36 8.73
N ALA A 25 6.38 -5.44 8.24
CA ALA A 25 5.21 -4.88 8.90
C ALA A 25 3.93 -5.65 8.55
N VAL A 26 2.95 -5.63 9.45
CA VAL A 26 1.61 -6.16 9.22
C VAL A 26 0.64 -4.99 9.22
N LEU A 27 -0.09 -4.81 8.12
CA LEU A 27 -1.14 -3.81 8.00
C LEU A 27 -2.51 -4.49 8.00
N CYS A 28 -3.27 -4.29 9.08
CA CYS A 28 -4.66 -4.70 9.16
C CYS A 28 -5.57 -3.49 8.88
N ALA A 29 -6.44 -3.60 7.89
CA ALA A 29 -7.46 -2.60 7.59
C ALA A 29 -8.73 -3.29 7.09
N PRO A 30 -9.93 -2.77 7.40
CA PRO A 30 -11.18 -3.28 6.85
C PRO A 30 -11.19 -3.37 5.31
N PRO A 31 -12.01 -4.26 4.72
CA PRO A 31 -12.24 -4.26 3.27
C PRO A 31 -12.71 -2.89 2.77
N GLY A 32 -12.34 -2.52 1.53
CA GLY A 32 -12.74 -1.25 0.92
C GLY A 32 -11.95 0.00 1.37
N THR A 33 -11.04 -0.13 2.34
CA THR A 33 -10.19 0.99 2.82
C THR A 33 -9.10 1.46 1.85
N GLY A 34 -8.92 0.74 0.74
CA GLY A 34 -7.90 1.04 -0.27
C GLY A 34 -6.54 0.41 0.00
N LYS A 35 -6.40 -0.53 0.96
CA LYS A 35 -5.11 -1.17 1.29
C LYS A 35 -4.40 -1.84 0.10
N THR A 36 -5.14 -2.48 -0.80
CA THR A 36 -4.57 -3.16 -1.98
C THR A 36 -4.37 -2.18 -3.15
N THR A 37 -5.03 -1.02 -3.11
CA THR A 37 -4.97 0.01 -4.16
C THR A 37 -3.83 1.00 -3.92
N LEU A 38 -3.70 1.53 -2.70
CA LEU A 38 -2.78 2.64 -2.42
C LEU A 38 -1.43 2.19 -1.86
N VAL A 39 -1.43 1.21 -0.96
CA VAL A 39 -0.21 0.82 -0.24
C VAL A 39 0.90 0.35 -1.20
N PRO A 40 0.63 -0.52 -2.20
CA PRO A 40 1.66 -0.92 -3.15
C PRO A 40 2.23 0.26 -3.95
N LEU A 41 1.40 1.25 -4.32
CA LEU A 41 1.82 2.42 -5.08
C LEU A 41 2.71 3.35 -4.25
N VAL A 42 2.36 3.59 -2.99
CA VAL A 42 3.17 4.38 -2.06
C VAL A 42 4.51 3.69 -1.81
N LEU A 43 4.47 2.38 -1.55
CA LEU A 43 5.70 1.59 -1.39
C LEU A 43 6.53 1.61 -2.67
N ALA A 44 5.94 1.54 -3.87
CA ALA A 44 6.68 1.60 -5.12
C ALA A 44 7.28 2.98 -5.44
N GLY A 45 7.00 4.02 -4.66
CA GLY A 45 7.41 5.41 -4.95
C GLY A 45 6.62 6.02 -6.11
N LEU A 46 5.38 5.58 -6.32
CA LEU A 46 4.48 6.05 -7.39
C LEU A 46 3.36 6.96 -6.88
N ALA A 47 3.12 7.00 -5.57
CA ALA A 47 2.05 7.79 -4.93
C ALA A 47 2.52 8.55 -3.68
N GLY A 48 3.78 8.99 -3.65
CA GLY A 48 4.41 9.77 -2.59
C GLY A 48 5.86 10.12 -2.95
N ASP A 49 6.62 10.64 -2.00
CA ASP A 49 7.98 11.18 -2.24
C ASP A 49 9.12 10.15 -2.06
N GLY A 50 8.76 8.87 -1.91
CA GLY A 50 9.72 7.78 -1.74
C GLY A 50 10.45 7.40 -3.04
N PRO A 51 11.62 6.73 -2.94
CA PRO A 51 12.35 6.27 -4.12
C PRO A 51 11.56 5.23 -4.91
N ARG A 52 11.72 5.25 -6.25
CA ARG A 52 11.14 4.24 -7.12
C ARG A 52 11.72 2.86 -6.83
N ARG A 53 10.85 1.86 -6.70
CA ARG A 53 11.24 0.46 -6.49
C ARG A 53 10.20 -0.50 -7.04
N ARG A 54 10.63 -1.73 -7.30
CA ARG A 54 9.74 -2.82 -7.71
C ARG A 54 9.03 -3.37 -6.48
N VAL A 55 7.70 -3.42 -6.53
CA VAL A 55 6.85 -4.04 -5.52
C VAL A 55 6.16 -5.26 -6.14
N VAL A 56 6.15 -6.38 -5.42
CA VAL A 56 5.40 -7.57 -5.79
C VAL A 56 4.22 -7.70 -4.85
N VAL A 57 3.01 -7.80 -5.42
CA VAL A 57 1.78 -8.01 -4.66
C VAL A 57 1.28 -9.42 -4.92
N ALA A 58 1.19 -10.22 -3.86
CA ALA A 58 0.62 -11.56 -3.92
C ALA A 58 -0.85 -11.51 -3.47
N GLU A 59 -1.72 -12.15 -4.23
CA GLU A 59 -3.16 -12.24 -3.95
C GLU A 59 -3.60 -13.71 -4.03
N PRO A 60 -4.57 -14.16 -3.21
CA PRO A 60 -4.91 -15.58 -3.06
C PRO A 60 -5.52 -16.20 -4.32
N ARG A 61 -6.01 -15.38 -5.26
CA ARG A 61 -6.65 -15.83 -6.50
C ARG A 61 -6.41 -14.85 -7.65
N ARG A 62 -6.42 -15.38 -8.87
CA ARG A 62 -6.10 -14.63 -10.11
C ARG A 62 -6.95 -13.37 -10.30
N ILE A 63 -8.24 -13.42 -9.96
CA ILE A 63 -9.13 -12.26 -10.12
C ILE A 63 -8.74 -11.10 -9.19
N ALA A 64 -8.28 -11.40 -7.97
CA ALA A 64 -7.81 -10.38 -7.03
C ALA A 64 -6.46 -9.82 -7.48
N ALA A 65 -5.55 -10.67 -7.96
CA ALA A 65 -4.27 -10.23 -8.52
C ALA A 65 -4.45 -9.25 -9.69
N ARG A 66 -5.41 -9.52 -10.60
CA ARG A 66 -5.73 -8.60 -11.70
C ARG A 66 -6.32 -7.28 -11.23
N ALA A 67 -7.12 -7.28 -10.17
CA ALA A 67 -7.71 -6.06 -9.63
C ALA A 67 -6.70 -5.17 -8.88
N ALA A 68 -5.56 -5.75 -8.47
CA ALA A 68 -4.48 -5.06 -7.77
C ALA A 68 -3.39 -4.50 -8.71
N ALA A 69 -3.42 -4.87 -10.00
CA ALA A 69 -2.48 -4.47 -11.05
C ALA A 69 -3.06 -3.32 -11.89
#